data_AF-A0A968PNI0-F1
#
_entry.id   AF-A0A968PNI0-F1
#
_cell.length_a   1.000
_cell.length_b   1.000
_cell.length_c   1.000
_cell.angle_alpha   90.00
_cell.angle_beta   90.00
_cell.angle_gamma   90.00
#
_symmetry.space_group_name_H-M   'P 1'
#
loop_
_entity.id
_entity.type
_entity.pdbx_description
1 polymer ?
#
loop_
_entity_poly.entity_id
_entity_poly.type
_entity_poly.pdbx_seq_one_letter_code
_entity_poly.pdbx_strand_id
1 'polypeptide(L)'
;MKIGVLCEGENTDAPVIEMLLKHIFPDVSFEIKGVTKEVIFKAGDLELHEMFDKQRVDRAVIVWDLLPTGHQMGIASQWSQKPSRSEQRHMLLKKFWESEQLPGHLRQQAQHFGYRYQFYTDSEVQHPNSEDDLFKLVCVCYACDGWLLADGVLLKSLASTEARQASRYNPPHPDQCMNPAGELKRYFGQSPNRRLKYFNKSDHNKVIAQEYIQQGKVGKLETSESFQRIVQAIREWVGA
;
A
#
# COMPACT_ATOMS: atom_id res chain seq x y z
N MET A 1 -15.08 12.90 -7.17
CA MET A 1 -14.80 12.28 -5.85
C MET A 1 -13.35 12.55 -5.46
N LYS A 2 -13.09 12.88 -4.19
CA LYS A 2 -11.76 13.03 -3.61
C LYS A 2 -11.48 11.87 -2.64
N ILE A 3 -10.41 11.12 -2.87
CA ILE A 3 -10.02 9.97 -2.04
C ILE A 3 -8.69 10.24 -1.34
N GLY A 4 -8.68 10.11 -0.02
CA GLY A 4 -7.47 10.10 0.80
C GLY A 4 -6.78 8.75 0.78
N VAL A 5 -5.45 8.72 0.77
CA VAL A 5 -4.66 7.51 1.04
C VAL A 5 -3.62 7.83 2.10
N LEU A 6 -3.77 7.23 3.28
CA LEU A 6 -2.77 7.27 4.35
C LEU A 6 -1.91 6.02 4.23
N CYS A 7 -0.63 6.16 3.90
CA CYS A 7 0.23 5.01 3.71
C CYS A 7 1.57 5.13 4.44
N GLU A 8 2.28 4.00 4.63
CA GLU A 8 3.68 4.07 5.05
C GLU A 8 4.56 4.59 3.90
N GLY A 9 5.64 5.31 4.22
CA GLY A 9 6.69 5.66 3.26
C GLY A 9 6.46 6.94 2.46
N GLU A 10 6.55 8.09 3.14
CA GLU A 10 6.43 9.46 2.56
C GLU A 10 7.22 9.66 1.28
N ASN A 11 8.51 9.32 1.31
CA ASN A 11 9.41 9.56 0.19
C ASN A 11 9.61 8.33 -0.70
N THR A 12 8.99 7.19 -0.38
CA THR A 12 9.24 5.91 -1.06
C THR A 12 8.00 5.37 -1.73
N ASP A 13 6.97 5.05 -0.95
CA ASP A 13 5.83 4.26 -1.39
C ASP A 13 4.66 5.19 -1.78
N ALA A 14 4.46 6.30 -1.06
CA ALA A 14 3.42 7.28 -1.37
C ALA A 14 3.49 7.82 -2.81
N PRO A 15 4.66 8.24 -3.37
CA PRO A 15 4.72 8.74 -4.74
C PRO A 15 4.44 7.66 -5.79
N VAL A 16 4.73 6.39 -5.47
CA VAL A 16 4.50 5.25 -6.36
C VAL A 16 3.02 4.92 -6.39
N ILE A 17 2.39 4.84 -5.21
CA ILE A 17 0.95 4.66 -5.07
C ILE A 17 0.21 5.79 -5.81
N GLU A 18 0.65 7.04 -5.64
CA GLU A 18 0.08 8.18 -6.34
C GLU A 18 0.11 8.03 -7.85
N MET A 19 1.28 7.71 -8.40
CA MET A 19 1.47 7.56 -9.84
C MET A 19 0.56 6.46 -10.41
N LEU A 20 0.48 5.31 -9.71
CA LEU A 20 -0.32 4.16 -10.15
C LEU A 20 -1.83 4.44 -10.03
N LEU A 21 -2.28 5.00 -8.90
CA LEU A 21 -3.70 5.27 -8.68
C LEU A 21 -4.24 6.37 -9.60
N LYS A 22 -3.49 7.45 -9.82
CA LYS A 22 -3.86 8.50 -10.79
C LYS A 22 -3.94 7.99 -12.22
N HIS A 23 -3.13 6.98 -12.56
CA HIS A 23 -3.23 6.33 -13.86
C HIS A 23 -4.46 5.43 -13.99
N ILE A 24 -4.77 4.65 -12.95
CA ILE A 24 -5.91 3.71 -12.96
C ILE A 24 -7.25 4.46 -12.85
N PHE A 25 -7.30 5.55 -12.09
CA PHE A 25 -8.49 6.34 -11.82
C PHE A 25 -8.26 7.82 -12.17
N PRO A 26 -8.20 8.17 -13.47
CA PRO A 26 -7.86 9.52 -13.91
C PRO A 26 -8.88 10.59 -13.46
N ASP A 27 -10.13 10.19 -13.25
CA ASP A 27 -11.22 11.10 -12.85
C ASP A 27 -11.37 11.25 -11.32
N VAL A 28 -10.50 10.60 -10.55
CA VAL A 28 -10.49 10.67 -9.08
C VAL A 28 -9.40 11.64 -8.62
N SER A 29 -9.78 12.56 -7.74
CA SER A 29 -8.81 13.41 -7.05
C SER A 29 -8.22 12.65 -5.87
N PHE A 30 -6.90 12.51 -5.81
CA PHE A 30 -6.23 11.80 -4.71
C PHE A 30 -5.49 12.76 -3.78
N GLU A 31 -5.61 12.51 -2.48
CA GLU A 31 -4.84 13.13 -1.41
C GLU A 31 -4.01 12.06 -0.71
N ILE A 32 -2.72 11.96 -1.04
CA ILE A 32 -1.89 10.84 -0.60
C ILE A 32 -0.86 11.34 0.40
N LYS A 33 -0.96 10.84 1.63
CA LYS A 33 -0.06 11.19 2.72
C LYS A 33 0.71 9.96 3.15
N GLY A 34 2.01 9.96 2.87
CA GLY A 34 2.91 8.95 3.39
C GLY A 34 3.45 9.35 4.77
N VAL A 35 3.45 8.41 5.71
CA VAL A 35 3.92 8.60 7.09
C VAL A 35 4.74 7.39 7.54
N THR A 36 5.21 7.36 8.79
CA THR A 36 5.83 6.14 9.34
C THR A 36 4.76 5.16 9.83
N LYS A 37 5.11 3.86 9.91
CA LYS A 37 4.25 2.84 10.52
C LYS A 37 3.81 3.24 11.93
N GLU A 38 4.73 3.80 12.71
CA GLU A 38 4.45 4.30 14.05
C GLU A 38 3.37 5.39 14.05
N VAL A 39 3.43 6.35 13.12
CA VAL A 39 2.41 7.39 13.00
C VAL A 39 1.04 6.80 12.67
N ILE A 40 0.94 5.82 11.77
CA ILE A 40 -0.35 5.15 11.48
C ILE A 40 -0.96 4.57 12.77
N PHE A 41 -0.18 3.87 13.58
CA PHE A 41 -0.73 3.22 14.78
C PHE A 41 -0.86 4.14 16.01
N LYS A 42 -0.03 5.18 16.13
CA LYS A 42 -0.03 6.08 17.31
C LYS A 42 -0.79 7.38 17.08
N ALA A 43 -0.95 7.82 15.84
CA ALA A 43 -1.60 9.08 15.48
C ALA A 43 -2.51 8.97 14.25
N GLY A 44 -2.81 7.75 13.76
CA GLY A 44 -3.64 7.57 12.56
C GLY A 44 -5.04 8.16 12.67
N ASP A 45 -5.57 8.35 13.88
CA ASP A 45 -6.85 9.02 14.12
C ASP A 45 -6.78 10.53 13.84
N LEU A 46 -5.68 11.18 14.23
CA LEU A 46 -5.39 12.58 13.90
C LEU A 46 -5.18 12.75 12.39
N GLU A 47 -4.44 11.82 11.78
CA GLU A 47 -4.21 11.82 10.33
C GLU A 47 -5.51 11.64 9.54
N LEU A 48 -6.35 10.70 9.96
CA LEU A 48 -7.66 10.47 9.35
C LEU A 48 -8.59 11.67 9.56
N HIS A 49 -8.60 12.27 10.76
CA HIS A 49 -9.34 13.50 11.03
C HIS A 49 -8.89 14.64 10.12
N GLU A 50 -7.58 14.86 9.96
CA GLU A 50 -7.04 15.89 9.07
C GLU A 50 -7.45 15.69 7.61
N MET A 51 -7.44 14.44 7.12
CA MET A 51 -7.90 14.11 5.77
C MET A 51 -9.37 14.50 5.55
N PHE A 52 -10.26 14.11 6.47
CA PHE A 52 -11.69 14.40 6.32
C PHE A 52 -12.03 15.86 6.59
N ASP A 53 -11.49 16.47 7.65
CA ASP A 53 -11.90 17.81 8.07
C ASP A 53 -11.21 18.92 7.25
N LYS A 54 -9.87 18.85 7.10
CA LYS A 54 -9.11 19.91 6.43
C LYS A 54 -9.00 19.67 4.93
N GLN A 55 -8.64 18.44 4.54
CA GLN A 55 -8.40 18.12 3.14
C GLN A 55 -9.70 17.79 2.39
N ARG A 56 -10.83 17.66 3.11
CA ARG A 56 -12.17 17.42 2.56
C ARG A 56 -12.20 16.20 1.64
N VAL A 57 -11.59 15.09 2.05
CA VAL A 57 -11.72 13.81 1.33
C VAL A 57 -13.10 13.21 1.55
N ASP A 58 -13.65 12.58 0.51
CA ASP A 58 -14.95 11.89 0.58
C ASP A 58 -14.82 10.49 1.18
N ARG A 59 -13.67 9.83 0.92
CA ARG A 59 -13.31 8.48 1.39
C ARG A 59 -11.82 8.38 1.67
N ALA A 60 -11.39 7.42 2.49
CA ALA A 60 -9.98 7.21 2.80
C ALA A 60 -9.55 5.74 2.77
N VAL A 61 -8.40 5.42 2.17
CA VAL A 61 -7.74 4.11 2.29
C VAL A 61 -6.54 4.24 3.22
N ILE A 62 -6.47 3.38 4.25
CA ILE A 62 -5.31 3.31 5.13
C ILE A 62 -4.51 2.06 4.78
N VAL A 63 -3.26 2.26 4.37
CA VAL A 63 -2.37 1.23 3.83
C VAL A 63 -1.15 1.09 4.73
N TRP A 64 -0.93 -0.09 5.32
CA TRP A 64 0.23 -0.33 6.18
C TRP A 64 0.91 -1.67 5.88
N ASP A 65 2.06 -1.86 6.50
CA ASP A 65 3.00 -2.96 6.28
C ASP A 65 3.75 -2.87 4.92
N LEU A 66 3.97 -1.63 4.43
CA LEU A 66 4.67 -1.33 3.17
C LEU A 66 6.21 -1.32 3.31
N LEU A 67 6.76 -1.54 4.51
CA LEU A 67 8.20 -1.55 4.70
C LEU A 67 8.80 -2.96 4.51
N PRO A 68 9.89 -3.10 3.74
CA PRO A 68 10.64 -4.34 3.70
C PRO A 68 11.27 -4.59 5.07
N THR A 69 11.15 -5.83 5.57
CA THR A 69 11.99 -6.32 6.67
C THR A 69 13.42 -6.41 6.13
N GLY A 70 14.24 -5.38 6.36
CA GLY A 70 15.51 -5.32 5.62
C GLY A 70 16.59 -4.33 6.07
N HIS A 71 16.35 -3.42 7.02
CA HIS A 71 17.46 -2.98 7.87
C HIS A 71 17.69 -4.08 8.91
N GLN A 72 18.50 -5.06 8.51
CA GLN A 72 19.14 -6.12 9.30
C GLN A 72 18.25 -6.88 10.30
N MET A 73 17.98 -8.16 10.03
CA MET A 73 18.40 -9.28 10.89
C MET A 73 18.25 -10.60 10.11
N GLY A 74 19.28 -11.44 10.14
CA GLY A 74 19.13 -12.84 9.78
C GLY A 74 18.25 -13.56 10.82
N ILE A 75 17.71 -14.71 10.44
CA ILE A 75 16.91 -15.66 11.25
C ILE A 75 15.39 -15.42 11.20
N ALA A 76 14.64 -16.53 11.35
CA ALA A 76 13.20 -16.83 11.35
C ALA A 76 12.23 -15.88 12.09
N SER A 77 12.53 -14.60 12.14
CA SER A 77 11.83 -13.55 12.88
C SER A 77 10.61 -12.97 12.14
N GLN A 78 10.39 -13.32 10.86
CA GLN A 78 9.16 -12.95 10.15
C GLN A 78 7.93 -13.77 10.59
N TRP A 79 8.13 -14.83 11.39
CA TRP A 79 7.04 -15.67 11.90
C TRP A 79 6.63 -15.32 13.35
N SER A 80 7.30 -14.34 14.00
CA SER A 80 7.11 -14.06 15.44
C SER A 80 7.11 -12.59 15.89
N GLN A 81 6.83 -11.61 15.02
CA GLN A 81 6.72 -10.22 15.48
C GLN A 81 5.29 -9.86 15.89
N LYS A 82 5.05 -9.91 17.21
CA LYS A 82 3.93 -9.21 17.82
C LYS A 82 4.10 -7.70 17.63
N PRO A 83 3.02 -6.94 17.41
CA PRO A 83 1.68 -7.45 17.14
C PRO A 83 1.57 -8.03 15.72
N SER A 84 0.91 -9.18 15.60
CA SER A 84 0.44 -9.77 14.34
C SER A 84 -0.41 -8.78 13.54
N ARG A 85 -0.60 -9.00 12.25
CA ARG A 85 -1.43 -8.11 11.40
C ARG A 85 -2.87 -8.00 11.91
N SER A 86 -3.40 -9.07 12.50
CA SER A 86 -4.72 -9.06 13.15
C SER A 86 -4.71 -8.16 14.39
N GLU A 87 -3.71 -8.31 15.26
CA GLU A 87 -3.54 -7.44 16.44
C GLU A 87 -3.30 -5.97 16.05
N GLN A 88 -2.49 -5.70 15.01
CA GLN A 88 -2.30 -4.36 14.45
C GLN A 88 -3.62 -3.74 14.00
N ARG A 89 -4.42 -4.49 13.22
CA ARG A 89 -5.74 -4.04 12.78
C ARG A 89 -6.65 -3.75 13.96
N HIS A 90 -6.68 -4.63 14.96
CA HIS A 90 -7.46 -4.43 16.17
C HIS A 90 -7.01 -3.17 16.92
N MET A 91 -5.70 -2.96 17.12
CA MET A 91 -5.16 -1.77 17.77
C MET A 91 -5.57 -0.48 17.04
N LEU A 92 -5.49 -0.46 15.70
CA LEU A 92 -5.86 0.70 14.90
C LEU A 92 -7.38 1.00 14.99
N LEU A 93 -8.21 -0.03 14.84
CA LEU A 93 -9.67 0.13 14.94
C LEU A 93 -10.11 0.56 16.33
N LYS A 94 -9.51 -0.03 17.38
CA LYS A 94 -9.77 0.38 18.77
C LYS A 94 -9.43 1.85 18.97
N LYS A 95 -8.26 2.28 18.48
CA LYS A 95 -7.84 3.67 18.54
C LYS A 95 -8.81 4.61 17.82
N PHE A 96 -9.30 4.24 16.65
CA PHE A 96 -10.27 5.06 15.92
C PHE A 96 -11.61 5.15 16.63
N TRP A 97 -12.09 4.03 17.18
CA TRP A 97 -13.35 3.99 17.92
C TRP A 97 -13.29 4.85 19.19
N GLU A 98 -12.19 4.77 19.94
CA GLU A 98 -11.96 5.49 21.20
C GLU A 98 -11.49 6.94 21.00
N SER A 99 -11.19 7.36 19.77
CA SER A 99 -10.66 8.71 19.51
C SER A 99 -11.70 9.80 19.79
N GLU A 100 -11.31 10.79 20.59
CA GLU A 100 -12.11 12.02 20.80
C GLU A 100 -12.03 12.99 19.61
N GLN A 101 -11.06 12.78 18.71
CA GLN A 101 -10.77 13.67 17.60
C GLN A 101 -11.57 13.30 16.35
N LEU A 102 -11.93 12.01 16.20
CA LEU A 102 -12.70 11.55 15.05
C LEU A 102 -14.20 11.88 15.22
N PRO A 103 -14.86 12.37 14.16
CA PRO A 103 -16.32 12.49 14.11
C PRO A 103 -17.03 11.18 14.46
N GLY A 104 -18.22 11.29 15.05
CA GLY A 104 -18.99 10.13 15.53
C GLY A 104 -19.22 9.04 14.47
N HIS A 105 -19.45 9.42 13.20
CA HIS A 105 -19.66 8.46 12.12
C HIS A 105 -18.39 7.65 11.77
N LEU A 106 -17.19 8.24 11.84
CA LEU A 106 -15.94 7.51 11.61
C LEU A 106 -15.65 6.55 12.77
N ARG A 107 -15.91 6.99 14.00
CA ARG A 107 -15.80 6.14 15.20
C ARG A 107 -16.75 4.95 15.15
N GLN A 108 -18.00 5.19 14.74
CA GLN A 108 -19.02 4.15 14.58
C GLN A 108 -18.61 3.14 13.51
N GLN A 109 -18.06 3.57 12.39
CA GLN A 109 -17.53 2.66 11.37
C GLN A 109 -16.35 1.82 11.90
N ALA A 110 -15.43 2.42 12.66
CA ALA A 110 -14.34 1.67 13.27
C ALA A 110 -14.84 0.58 14.22
N GLN A 111 -15.88 0.89 15.00
CA GLN A 111 -16.54 -0.07 15.88
C GLN A 111 -17.23 -1.19 15.07
N HIS A 112 -17.95 -0.83 14.00
CA HIS A 112 -18.58 -1.78 13.07
C HIS A 112 -17.55 -2.74 12.45
N PHE A 113 -16.41 -2.22 11.99
CA PHE A 113 -15.32 -3.06 11.50
C PHE A 113 -14.76 -3.99 12.56
N GLY A 114 -14.55 -3.51 13.79
CA GLY A 114 -14.07 -4.37 14.86
C GLY A 114 -15.05 -5.49 15.21
N TYR A 115 -16.36 -5.25 15.14
CA TYR A 115 -17.38 -6.29 15.22
C TYR A 115 -17.28 -7.29 14.05
N ARG A 116 -17.22 -6.81 12.80
CA ARG A 116 -17.09 -7.66 11.60
C ARG A 116 -15.84 -8.54 11.60
N TYR A 117 -14.74 -8.04 12.18
CA TYR A 117 -13.50 -8.80 12.36
C TYR A 117 -13.47 -9.67 13.63
N GLN A 118 -14.56 -9.72 14.40
CA GLN A 118 -14.70 -10.50 15.63
C GLN A 118 -13.71 -10.07 16.74
N PHE A 119 -13.33 -8.79 16.77
CA PHE A 119 -12.52 -8.22 17.84
C PHE A 119 -13.35 -7.80 19.05
N TYR A 120 -14.64 -7.53 18.84
CA TYR A 120 -15.59 -7.12 19.88
C TYR A 120 -16.73 -8.13 19.95
N THR A 121 -17.17 -8.45 21.17
CA THR A 121 -18.23 -9.44 21.44
C THR A 121 -19.60 -8.82 21.68
N ASP A 122 -19.65 -7.50 21.84
CA ASP A 122 -20.89 -6.79 22.14
C ASP A 122 -21.73 -6.58 20.88
N SER A 123 -23.03 -6.35 21.08
CA SER A 123 -24.13 -6.26 20.11
C SER A 123 -23.75 -5.73 18.73
N GLU A 124 -24.36 -6.28 17.68
CA GLU A 124 -24.21 -5.83 16.29
C GLU A 124 -24.30 -4.31 16.17
N VAL A 125 -23.20 -3.70 15.70
CA VAL A 125 -23.11 -2.26 15.49
C VAL A 125 -23.60 -1.95 14.09
N GLN A 126 -24.68 -1.17 13.98
CA GLN A 126 -25.17 -0.72 12.68
C GLN A 126 -24.11 0.12 11.96
N HIS A 127 -23.95 -0.15 10.66
CA HIS A 127 -23.08 0.63 9.78
C HIS A 127 -23.60 2.09 9.71
N PRO A 128 -22.74 3.12 9.89
CA PRO A 128 -23.17 4.51 10.04
C PRO A 128 -23.95 5.07 8.84
N ASN A 129 -23.68 4.58 7.63
CA ASN A 129 -24.29 5.06 6.39
C ASN A 129 -25.10 3.98 5.64
N SER A 130 -25.58 2.96 6.36
CA SER A 130 -26.30 1.77 5.85
C SER A 130 -25.57 0.88 4.82
N GLU A 131 -24.69 1.40 3.96
CA GLU A 131 -23.99 0.59 2.92
C GLU A 131 -22.54 1.03 2.62
N ASP A 132 -22.20 2.31 2.76
CA ASP A 132 -20.93 2.85 2.22
C ASP A 132 -19.84 3.13 3.26
N ASP A 133 -18.82 2.29 3.28
CA ASP A 133 -17.60 2.48 4.10
C ASP A 133 -16.91 3.82 3.76
N LEU A 134 -16.76 4.70 4.74
CA LEU A 134 -16.01 5.97 4.61
C LEU A 134 -14.50 5.76 4.57
N PHE A 135 -13.97 4.78 5.29
CA PHE A 135 -12.58 4.37 5.17
C PHE A 135 -12.43 2.85 5.01
N LYS A 136 -11.33 2.42 4.38
CA LYS A 136 -10.97 1.00 4.25
C LYS A 136 -9.55 0.77 4.76
N LEU A 137 -9.34 -0.42 5.35
CA LEU A 137 -8.06 -0.85 5.90
C LEU A 137 -7.42 -1.90 4.99
N VAL A 138 -6.25 -1.59 4.43
CA VAL A 138 -5.50 -2.52 3.58
C VAL A 138 -4.12 -2.77 4.17
N CYS A 139 -3.88 -4.02 4.57
CA CYS A 139 -2.54 -4.47 4.95
C CYS A 139 -1.86 -5.08 3.72
N VAL A 140 -0.68 -4.56 3.40
CA VAL A 140 0.13 -5.03 2.27
C VAL A 140 1.19 -5.98 2.79
N CYS A 141 1.19 -7.21 2.29
CA CYS A 141 2.23 -8.15 2.67
C CYS A 141 3.47 -7.85 1.82
N TYR A 142 4.50 -7.25 2.42
CA TYR A 142 5.86 -7.12 1.85
C TYR A 142 6.09 -6.01 0.80
N ALA A 143 5.73 -4.76 1.13
CA ALA A 143 6.14 -3.53 0.43
C ALA A 143 5.59 -3.30 -0.99
N CYS A 144 5.51 -2.03 -1.41
CA CYS A 144 5.18 -1.68 -2.80
C CYS A 144 6.18 -2.28 -3.80
N ASP A 145 7.42 -2.51 -3.38
CA ASP A 145 8.46 -3.18 -4.17
C ASP A 145 7.99 -4.56 -4.67
N GLY A 146 7.19 -5.27 -3.85
CA GLY A 146 6.62 -6.56 -4.22
C GLY A 146 5.73 -6.46 -5.46
N TRP A 147 4.87 -5.44 -5.53
CA TRP A 147 4.01 -5.21 -6.70
C TRP A 147 4.85 -5.01 -7.96
N LEU A 148 5.97 -4.29 -7.85
CA LEU A 148 6.83 -3.99 -8.98
C LEU A 148 7.56 -5.21 -9.55
N LEU A 149 7.57 -6.33 -8.82
CA LEU A 149 8.05 -7.64 -9.31
C LEU A 149 7.07 -8.37 -10.23
N ALA A 150 5.85 -7.88 -10.43
CA ALA A 150 4.78 -8.59 -11.14
C ALA A 150 5.10 -8.99 -12.59
N ASP A 151 5.98 -8.27 -13.29
CA ASP A 151 6.33 -8.54 -14.68
C ASP A 151 7.86 -8.62 -14.91
N GLY A 152 8.38 -9.85 -14.92
CA GLY A 152 9.79 -10.12 -15.24
C GLY A 152 10.20 -9.71 -16.65
N VAL A 153 9.27 -9.64 -17.62
CA VAL A 153 9.55 -9.18 -18.98
C VAL A 153 9.79 -7.68 -18.99
N LEU A 154 8.95 -6.90 -18.29
CA LEU A 154 9.15 -5.47 -18.12
C LEU A 154 10.48 -5.18 -17.41
N LEU A 155 10.75 -5.87 -16.30
CA LEU A 155 12.00 -5.68 -15.55
C LEU A 155 13.23 -6.02 -16.41
N LYS A 156 13.16 -7.08 -17.22
CA LYS A 156 14.22 -7.42 -18.18
C LYS A 156 14.41 -6.32 -19.23
N SER A 157 13.33 -5.77 -19.75
CA SER A 157 13.38 -4.67 -20.72
C SER A 157 14.10 -3.47 -20.12
N LEU A 158 13.70 -3.07 -18.91
CA LEU A 158 14.28 -1.95 -18.18
C LEU A 158 15.77 -2.18 -17.82
N ALA A 159 16.14 -3.42 -17.51
CA ALA A 159 17.51 -3.84 -17.23
C ALA A 159 18.42 -3.91 -18.47
N SER A 160 17.84 -3.91 -19.68
CA SER A 160 18.56 -4.04 -20.95
C SER A 160 18.96 -2.68 -21.52
N THR A 161 19.94 -2.67 -22.42
CA THR A 161 20.26 -1.54 -23.29
C THR A 161 20.08 -1.96 -24.74
N GLU A 162 20.11 -0.99 -25.67
CA GLU A 162 20.08 -1.27 -27.11
C GLU A 162 21.21 -2.22 -27.53
N ALA A 163 22.40 -2.06 -26.96
CA ALA A 163 23.57 -2.87 -27.29
C ALA A 163 23.66 -4.21 -26.54
N ARG A 164 23.01 -4.35 -25.37
CA ARG A 164 23.16 -5.55 -24.53
C ARG A 164 21.88 -5.88 -23.78
N GLN A 165 21.39 -7.09 -24.01
CA GLN A 165 20.22 -7.63 -23.33
C GLN A 165 20.57 -8.19 -21.95
N ALA A 166 19.72 -7.92 -20.96
CA ALA A 166 19.79 -8.52 -19.64
C ALA A 166 19.40 -10.01 -19.70
N SER A 167 19.88 -10.78 -18.71
CA SER A 167 19.44 -12.16 -18.54
C SER A 167 17.95 -12.24 -18.25
N ARG A 168 17.33 -13.36 -18.65
CA ARG A 168 15.93 -13.65 -18.30
C ARG A 168 15.77 -13.57 -16.79
N TYR A 169 14.71 -12.90 -16.36
CA TYR A 169 14.33 -12.79 -14.96
C TYR A 169 12.95 -13.39 -14.75
N ASN A 170 12.88 -14.32 -13.80
CA ASN A 170 11.62 -14.90 -13.33
C ASN A 170 11.47 -14.43 -11.88
N PRO A 171 10.84 -13.26 -11.65
CA PRO A 171 10.65 -12.75 -10.30
C PRO A 171 9.80 -13.72 -9.46
N PRO A 172 10.01 -13.77 -8.14
CA PRO A 172 9.08 -14.43 -7.24
C PRO A 172 7.70 -13.75 -7.29
N HIS A 173 6.67 -14.45 -6.83
CA HIS A 173 5.33 -13.88 -6.75
C HIS A 173 5.32 -12.62 -5.85
N PRO A 174 4.67 -11.51 -6.27
CA PRO A 174 4.65 -10.23 -5.54
C PRO A 174 4.39 -10.35 -4.04
N ASP A 175 3.30 -11.02 -3.63
CA ASP A 175 2.94 -11.16 -2.21
C ASP A 175 3.68 -12.29 -1.47
N GLN A 176 4.52 -13.08 -2.16
CA GLN A 176 5.31 -14.17 -1.56
C GLN A 176 6.80 -13.83 -1.49
N CYS A 177 7.23 -12.71 -2.05
CA CYS A 177 8.61 -12.29 -2.00
C CYS A 177 8.97 -11.75 -0.62
N MET A 178 9.83 -12.46 0.11
CA MET A 178 10.25 -12.04 1.46
C MET A 178 11.07 -10.75 1.49
N ASN A 179 11.84 -10.46 0.43
CA ASN A 179 12.72 -9.30 0.34
C ASN A 179 12.71 -8.70 -1.09
N PRO A 180 11.61 -8.06 -1.50
CA PRO A 180 11.46 -7.58 -2.87
C PRO A 180 12.45 -6.47 -3.23
N ALA A 181 12.76 -5.57 -2.29
CA ALA A 181 13.79 -4.55 -2.49
C ALA A 181 15.18 -5.18 -2.72
N GLY A 182 15.52 -6.23 -1.97
CA GLY A 182 16.76 -6.99 -2.16
C GLY A 182 16.81 -7.70 -3.50
N GLU A 183 15.68 -8.26 -3.95
CA GLU A 183 15.56 -8.90 -5.27
C GLU A 183 15.76 -7.91 -6.42
N LEU A 184 15.08 -6.75 -6.37
CA LEU A 184 15.25 -5.67 -7.34
C LEU A 184 16.72 -5.18 -7.36
N LYS A 185 17.31 -4.95 -6.18
CA LYS A 185 18.71 -4.53 -6.04
C LYS A 185 19.67 -5.55 -6.66
N ARG A 186 19.48 -6.84 -6.37
CA ARG A 186 20.30 -7.94 -6.90
C ARG A 186 20.21 -7.99 -8.41
N TYR A 187 19.00 -7.93 -8.95
CA TYR A 187 18.76 -8.02 -10.39
C TYR A 187 19.38 -6.83 -11.14
N PHE A 188 19.04 -5.60 -10.76
CA PHE A 188 19.55 -4.41 -11.45
C PHE A 188 21.04 -4.16 -11.20
N GLY A 189 21.58 -4.57 -10.06
CA GLY A 189 23.03 -4.47 -9.78
C GLY A 189 23.91 -5.26 -10.76
N GLN A 190 23.37 -6.34 -11.34
CA GLN A 190 24.05 -7.18 -12.34
C GLN A 190 23.69 -6.81 -13.78
N SER A 191 22.74 -5.89 -13.97
CA SER A 191 22.17 -5.59 -15.29
C SER A 191 23.09 -4.74 -16.17
N PRO A 192 22.98 -4.89 -17.52
CA PRO A 192 23.65 -4.01 -18.48
C PRO A 192 23.29 -2.53 -18.30
N ASN A 193 22.00 -2.24 -18.09
CA ASN A 193 21.54 -0.86 -17.90
C ASN A 193 21.95 -0.35 -16.52
N ARG A 194 22.82 0.65 -16.48
CA ARG A 194 23.33 1.19 -15.22
C ARG A 194 22.40 2.19 -14.54
N ARG A 195 21.27 2.57 -15.17
CA ARG A 195 20.29 3.53 -14.63
C ARG A 195 19.82 3.16 -13.22
N LEU A 196 19.62 1.87 -12.97
CA LEU A 196 19.18 1.33 -11.68
C LEU A 196 20.28 0.50 -10.98
N LYS A 197 21.56 0.77 -11.26
CA LYS A 197 22.67 0.02 -10.65
C LYS A 197 22.77 0.28 -9.15
N TYR A 198 22.61 1.53 -8.73
CA TYR A 198 22.72 1.96 -7.34
C TYR A 198 21.33 2.08 -6.75
N PHE A 199 20.96 1.11 -5.90
CA PHE A 199 19.61 1.03 -5.35
C PHE A 199 19.29 2.20 -4.41
N ASN A 200 18.58 3.18 -4.96
CA ASN A 200 17.79 4.14 -4.21
C ASN A 200 16.31 3.74 -4.32
N LYS A 201 15.70 3.29 -3.23
CA LYS A 201 14.32 2.79 -3.21
C LYS A 201 13.34 3.77 -3.87
N SER A 202 13.40 5.05 -3.50
CA SER A 202 12.48 6.07 -4.01
C SER A 202 12.56 6.19 -5.52
N ASP A 203 13.77 6.40 -6.04
CA ASP A 203 13.99 6.62 -7.48
C ASP A 203 13.70 5.35 -8.28
N HIS A 204 14.13 4.20 -7.78
CA HIS A 204 13.92 2.92 -8.43
C HIS A 204 12.44 2.60 -8.58
N ASN A 205 11.67 2.71 -7.49
CA ASN A 205 10.27 2.33 -7.52
C ASN A 205 9.47 3.27 -8.42
N LYS A 206 9.80 4.57 -8.42
CA LYS A 206 9.22 5.55 -9.35
C LYS A 206 9.53 5.21 -10.80
N VAL A 207 10.79 4.90 -11.13
CA VAL A 207 11.19 4.55 -12.51
C VAL A 207 10.48 3.28 -12.98
N ILE A 208 10.42 2.24 -12.14
CA ILE A 208 9.75 1.00 -12.50
C ILE A 208 8.24 1.22 -12.67
N ALA A 209 7.58 1.95 -11.75
CA ALA A 209 6.16 2.28 -11.86
C ALA A 209 5.84 3.09 -13.13
N GLN A 210 6.69 4.05 -13.46
CA GLN A 210 6.57 4.83 -14.69
C GLN A 210 6.69 3.94 -15.93
N GLU A 211 7.59 2.95 -15.91
CA GLU A 211 7.73 1.98 -17.00
C GLU A 211 6.47 1.11 -17.15
N TYR A 212 5.85 0.68 -16.05
CA TYR A 212 4.55 -0.03 -16.10
C TYR A 212 3.47 0.81 -16.77
N ILE A 213 3.42 2.11 -16.48
CA ILE A 213 2.47 3.04 -17.11
C ILE A 213 2.77 3.21 -18.59
N GLN A 214 4.02 3.51 -18.94
CA GLN A 214 4.43 3.77 -20.33
C GLN A 214 4.21 2.57 -21.25
N GLN A 215 4.42 1.35 -20.74
CA GLN A 215 4.20 0.13 -21.50
C GLN A 215 2.73 -0.36 -21.47
N GLY A 216 1.82 0.35 -20.80
CA GLY A 216 0.41 -0.09 -20.66
C GLY A 216 0.27 -1.39 -19.86
N LYS A 217 1.17 -1.63 -18.91
CA LYS A 217 1.27 -2.88 -18.15
C LYS A 217 0.83 -2.78 -16.69
N VAL A 218 0.24 -1.66 -16.28
CA VAL A 218 -0.25 -1.49 -14.90
C VAL A 218 -1.20 -2.63 -14.48
N GLY A 219 -2.01 -3.17 -15.40
CA GLY A 219 -2.85 -4.34 -15.13
C GLY A 219 -2.09 -5.61 -14.71
N LYS A 220 -0.78 -5.73 -14.99
CA LYS A 220 0.05 -6.83 -14.47
C LYS A 220 0.26 -6.75 -12.97
N LEU A 221 0.22 -5.55 -12.39
CA LEU A 221 0.34 -5.36 -10.94
C LEU A 221 -0.83 -6.01 -10.18
N GLU A 222 -1.98 -6.20 -10.83
CA GLU A 222 -3.11 -6.94 -10.28
C GLU A 222 -2.81 -8.45 -10.12
N THR A 223 -1.63 -8.95 -10.47
CA THR A 223 -1.21 -10.29 -9.99
C THR A 223 -0.93 -10.29 -8.49
N SER A 224 -0.74 -9.12 -7.88
CA SER A 224 -0.64 -8.98 -6.43
C SER A 224 -2.02 -8.84 -5.79
N GLU A 225 -2.33 -9.70 -4.82
CA GLU A 225 -3.59 -9.64 -4.06
C GLU A 225 -3.70 -8.34 -3.25
N SER A 226 -2.59 -7.88 -2.67
CA SER A 226 -2.60 -6.65 -1.88
C SER A 226 -2.80 -5.41 -2.75
N PHE A 227 -2.25 -5.39 -3.97
CA PHE A 227 -2.55 -4.34 -4.95
C PHE A 227 -4.01 -4.39 -5.40
N GLN A 228 -4.53 -5.59 -5.72
CA GLN A 228 -5.95 -5.77 -6.06
C GLN A 228 -6.87 -5.22 -4.97
N ARG A 229 -6.58 -5.46 -3.68
CA ARG A 229 -7.40 -4.95 -2.57
C ARG A 229 -7.48 -3.43 -2.54
N ILE A 230 -6.38 -2.72 -2.82
CA ILE A 230 -6.40 -1.25 -2.89
C ILE A 230 -7.24 -0.78 -4.09
N VAL A 231 -6.99 -1.36 -5.27
CA VAL A 231 -7.71 -1.00 -6.49
C VAL A 231 -9.20 -1.30 -6.35
N GLN A 232 -9.57 -2.45 -5.80
CA GLN A 232 -10.94 -2.87 -5.58
C GLN A 232 -11.64 -1.97 -4.54
N ALA A 233 -10.96 -1.62 -3.45
CA ALA A 233 -11.50 -0.70 -2.45
C ALA A 233 -11.94 0.63 -3.06
N ILE A 234 -11.15 1.15 -4.01
CA ILE A 234 -11.43 2.39 -4.74
C ILE A 234 -12.51 2.18 -5.82
N ARG A 235 -12.43 1.09 -6.60
CA ARG A 235 -13.44 0.76 -7.63
C ARG A 235 -14.84 0.70 -7.06
N GLU A 236 -15.00 0.11 -5.87
CA GLU A 236 -16.28 0.02 -5.18
C GLU A 236 -16.89 1.39 -4.87
N TRP A 237 -16.08 2.42 -4.64
CA TRP A 237 -16.60 3.78 -4.41
C TRP A 237 -16.78 4.60 -5.68
N VAL A 238 -16.02 4.32 -6.74
CA VAL A 238 -16.13 5.04 -8.01
C VAL A 238 -17.28 4.48 -8.86
N GLY A 239 -17.59 3.19 -8.72
CA GLY A 239 -18.69 2.53 -9.43
C GLY A 239 -20.03 2.55 -8.70
N ALA A 240 -20.06 3.00 -7.44
CA ALA A 240 -21.28 3.25 -6.66
C ALA A 240 -21.80 4.67 -6.93
#